data_AF-A0A6M0GFL3-F1
#
_entry.id   AF-A0A6M0GFL3-F1
#
_cell.length_a   1.000
_cell.length_b   1.000
_cell.length_c   1.000
_cell.angle_alpha   90.00
_cell.angle_beta   90.00
_cell.angle_gamma   90.00
#
_symmetry.space_group_name_H-M   'P 1'
#
loop_
_entity.id
_entity.type
_entity.pdbx_description
1 polymer ?
#
loop_
_entity_poly.entity_id
_entity_poly.type
_entity_poly.pdbx_seq_one_letter_code
_entity_poly.pdbx_strand_id
1 'polypeptide(L)'
;MVELIPTQQPETEVKFTIVITDVSEKVRLEAHKKAKEAYVMTLLRYHNISAGRAAELLEIDRWQLSDLMSSYDISPFDDSMTLESFQQEIIQAKYDLEQSKK
;
A
#
# COMPACT_ATOMS: atom_id res chain seq x y z
N MET A 1 -21.79 11.82 -27.56
CA MET A 1 -20.34 11.60 -27.44
C MET A 1 -19.98 11.84 -25.99
N VAL A 2 -19.52 10.82 -25.28
CA VAL A 2 -19.03 10.97 -23.90
C VAL A 2 -17.51 11.14 -24.01
N GLU A 3 -17.02 12.33 -23.69
CA GLU A 3 -15.57 12.58 -23.66
C GLU A 3 -14.96 11.85 -22.46
N LEU A 4 -14.08 10.90 -22.74
CA LEU A 4 -13.22 10.26 -21.75
C LEU A 4 -12.14 11.29 -21.36
N ILE A 5 -12.31 11.95 -20.22
CA ILE A 5 -11.26 12.81 -19.66
C ILE A 5 -10.12 11.88 -19.19
N PRO A 6 -8.89 12.04 -19.68
CA PRO A 6 -7.76 11.29 -19.15
C PRO A 6 -7.53 11.73 -17.70
N THR A 7 -7.66 10.80 -16.76
CA THR A 7 -7.26 11.01 -15.36
C THR A 7 -5.74 11.12 -15.28
N GLN A 8 -5.19 12.29 -15.62
CA GLN A 8 -3.84 12.65 -15.20
C GLN A 8 -3.89 12.89 -13.70
N GLN A 9 -3.40 11.91 -12.93
CA GLN A 9 -3.11 12.14 -11.52
C GLN A 9 -2.03 13.23 -11.45
N PRO A 10 -2.24 14.32 -10.69
CA PRO A 10 -1.27 15.41 -10.62
C PRO A 10 0.04 14.90 -10.02
N GLU A 11 1.16 15.24 -10.66
CA GLU A 11 2.48 14.95 -10.13
C GLU A 11 2.62 15.59 -8.74
N THR A 12 3.04 14.80 -7.75
CA THR A 12 3.24 15.28 -6.39
C THR A 12 4.73 15.42 -6.14
N GLU A 13 5.18 16.65 -5.90
CA GLU A 13 6.57 16.95 -5.57
C GLU A 13 6.77 16.98 -4.05
N VAL A 14 7.76 16.24 -3.55
CA VAL A 14 8.16 16.21 -2.14
C VAL A 14 9.61 16.65 -2.03
N LYS A 15 9.87 17.76 -1.32
CA LYS A 15 11.21 18.33 -1.13
C LYS A 15 11.54 18.48 0.36
N PHE A 16 12.76 18.10 0.73
CA PHE A 16 13.32 18.33 2.05
C PHE A 16 14.50 19.30 1.95
N THR A 17 14.65 20.18 2.94
CA THR A 17 15.84 21.02 3.11
C THR A 17 16.38 20.79 4.50
N ILE A 18 17.57 20.18 4.57
CA ILE A 18 18.22 19.82 5.83
C ILE A 18 19.69 20.23 5.73
N VAL A 19 20.19 20.92 6.75
CA VAL A 19 21.61 21.30 6.82
C VAL A 19 22.37 20.14 7.45
N ILE A 20 23.13 19.41 6.63
CA ILE A 20 23.94 18.27 7.10
C ILE A 20 25.35 18.41 6.55
N THR A 21 26.35 18.29 7.42
CA THR A 21 27.77 18.34 7.07
C THR A 21 28.37 16.94 7.00
N ASP A 22 29.29 16.74 6.07
CA ASP A 22 30.20 15.58 6.03
C ASP A 22 29.51 14.19 5.92
N VAL A 23 28.55 14.06 5.01
CA VAL A 23 27.91 12.77 4.68
C VAL A 23 28.58 12.16 3.45
N SER A 24 28.83 10.85 3.47
CA SER A 24 29.29 10.16 2.27
C SER A 24 28.18 10.04 1.22
N GLU A 25 28.54 9.96 -0.06
CA GLU A 25 27.57 9.80 -1.14
C GLU A 25 26.72 8.55 -1.00
N LYS A 26 27.33 7.43 -0.58
CA LYS A 26 26.62 6.17 -0.33
C LYS A 26 25.52 6.34 0.72
N VAL A 27 25.83 7.00 1.84
CA VAL A 27 24.85 7.23 2.92
C VAL A 27 23.75 8.18 2.45
N ARG A 28 24.09 9.22 1.67
CA ARG A 28 23.07 10.09 1.07
C ARG A 28 22.11 9.32 0.19
N LEU A 29 22.60 8.47 -0.71
CA LEU A 29 21.74 7.71 -1.62
C LEU A 29 20.79 6.77 -0.85
N GLU A 30 21.30 6.05 0.15
CA GLU A 30 20.49 5.19 1.00
C GLU A 30 19.42 5.99 1.78
N ALA A 31 19.77 7.17 2.30
CA ALA A 31 18.80 8.04 2.97
C ALA A 31 17.68 8.51 2.02
N HIS A 32 18.00 8.86 0.77
CA HIS A 32 16.99 9.25 -0.23
C HIS A 32 16.05 8.10 -0.57
N LYS A 33 16.60 6.89 -0.75
CA LYS A 33 15.78 5.68 -0.98
C LYS A 33 14.83 5.43 0.19
N LYS A 34 15.33 5.51 1.43
CA LYS A 34 14.50 5.32 2.63
C LYS A 34 13.44 6.40 2.81
N ALA A 35 13.73 7.64 2.44
CA ALA A 35 12.72 8.71 2.44
C ALA A 35 11.58 8.42 1.46
N LYS A 36 11.91 8.01 0.22
CA LYS A 36 10.90 7.62 -0.79
C LYS A 36 10.08 6.41 -0.33
N GLU A 37 10.75 5.38 0.18
CA GLU A 37 10.12 4.17 0.74
C GLU A 37 9.11 4.52 1.84
N ALA A 38 9.53 5.26 2.87
CA ALA A 38 8.67 5.63 3.98
C ALA A 38 7.46 6.47 3.55
N TYR A 39 7.64 7.39 2.60
CA TYR A 39 6.55 8.20 2.05
C TYR A 39 5.48 7.32 1.38
N VAL A 40 5.90 6.44 0.46
CA VAL A 40 4.99 5.53 -0.25
C VAL A 40 4.30 4.56 0.70
N MET A 41 5.05 3.97 1.64
CA MET A 41 4.50 3.02 2.62
C MET A 41 3.49 3.69 3.56
N THR A 42 3.68 4.97 3.89
CA THR A 42 2.70 5.74 4.67
C THR A 42 1.40 5.92 3.90
N LEU A 43 1.47 6.28 2.61
CA LEU A 43 0.28 6.40 1.76
C LEU A 43 -0.45 5.08 1.59
N LEU A 44 0.29 3.97 1.51
CA LEU A 44 -0.28 2.62 1.46
C LEU A 44 -1.04 2.28 2.76
N ARG A 45 -0.44 2.56 3.93
CA ARG A 45 -1.06 2.29 5.24
C ARG A 45 -2.43 2.97 5.39
N TYR A 46 -2.53 4.22 4.96
CA TYR A 46 -3.78 4.98 5.05
C TYR A 46 -4.70 4.78 3.84
N HIS A 47 -4.44 3.75 3.02
CA HIS A 47 -5.22 3.38 1.84
C HIS A 47 -5.37 4.51 0.80
N ASN A 48 -4.45 5.48 0.78
CA ASN A 48 -4.42 6.53 -0.24
C ASN A 48 -3.92 6.02 -1.60
N ILE A 49 -3.12 4.95 -1.59
CA ILE A 49 -2.68 4.23 -2.79
C ILE A 49 -2.86 2.72 -2.58
N SER A 50 -3.05 1.98 -3.67
CA SER A 50 -3.12 0.52 -3.65
C SER A 50 -1.74 -0.12 -3.50
N ALA A 51 -1.70 -1.40 -3.09
CA ALA A 51 -0.47 -2.17 -3.04
C ALA A 51 0.21 -2.27 -4.43
N GLY A 52 -0.56 -2.49 -5.50
CA GLY A 52 -0.02 -2.49 -6.86
C GLY A 52 0.65 -1.16 -7.21
N ARG A 53 0.03 -0.03 -6.84
CA ARG A 53 0.60 1.29 -7.08
C ARG A 53 1.86 1.55 -6.24
N ALA A 54 1.90 1.05 -5.00
CA ALA A 54 3.09 1.16 -4.15
C ALA A 54 4.29 0.39 -4.75
N ALA A 55 4.06 -0.83 -5.26
CA ALA A 55 5.10 -1.62 -5.93
C ALA A 55 5.65 -0.90 -7.17
N GLU A 56 4.77 -0.34 -8.02
CA GLU A 56 5.18 0.47 -9.17
C GLU A 56 6.04 1.68 -8.78
N LEU A 57 5.61 2.45 -7.77
CA LEU A 57 6.31 3.65 -7.33
C LEU A 57 7.68 3.36 -6.73
N LEU A 58 7.83 2.21 -6.08
CA LEU A 58 9.09 1.75 -5.48
C LEU A 58 9.95 0.92 -6.42
N GLU A 59 9.44 0.58 -7.61
CA GLU A 59 10.11 -0.27 -8.61
C GLU A 59 10.51 -1.64 -8.03
N ILE A 60 9.62 -2.22 -7.23
CA ILE A 60 9.79 -3.54 -6.60
C ILE A 60 8.71 -4.51 -7.06
N ASP A 61 8.97 -5.81 -6.96
CA ASP A 61 7.97 -6.83 -7.26
C ASP A 61 6.98 -7.05 -6.10
N ARG A 62 5.95 -7.87 -6.35
CA ARG A 62 4.89 -8.15 -5.39
C ARG A 62 5.38 -8.84 -4.11
N TRP A 63 6.38 -9.72 -4.22
CA TRP A 63 6.93 -10.44 -3.07
C TRP A 63 7.75 -9.50 -2.20
N GLN A 64 8.59 -8.69 -2.82
CA GLN A 64 9.36 -7.65 -2.14
C GLN A 64 8.44 -6.64 -1.44
N LEU A 65 7.33 -6.26 -2.06
CA LEU A 65 6.35 -5.40 -1.40
C LEU A 65 5.69 -6.10 -0.21
N SER A 66 5.37 -7.38 -0.32
CA SER A 66 4.78 -8.15 0.79
C SER A 66 5.72 -8.20 2.01
N ASP A 67 7.01 -8.44 1.77
CA ASP A 67 8.03 -8.41 2.83
C ASP A 67 8.16 -7.01 3.43
N LEU A 68 8.10 -5.97 2.60
CA LEU A 68 8.16 -4.58 3.05
C LEU A 68 6.93 -4.20 3.88
N MET A 69 5.72 -4.58 3.45
CA MET A 69 4.49 -4.38 4.21
C MET A 69 4.56 -5.05 5.58
N SER A 70 5.10 -6.27 5.64
CA SER A 70 5.36 -6.97 6.91
C SER A 70 6.32 -6.19 7.81
N SER A 71 7.43 -5.67 7.27
CA SER A 71 8.39 -4.87 8.04
C SER A 71 7.83 -3.54 8.55
N TYR A 72 6.79 -3.01 7.89
CA TYR A 72 6.05 -1.82 8.32
C TYR A 72 4.82 -2.16 9.15
N ASP A 73 4.51 -3.42 9.45
CA ASP A 73 3.27 -3.80 10.15
C ASP A 73 2.03 -3.24 9.44
N ILE A 74 1.96 -3.49 8.12
CA ILE A 74 0.81 -3.16 7.28
C ILE A 74 0.19 -4.48 6.82
N SER A 75 -1.02 -4.76 7.27
CA SER A 75 -1.78 -5.90 6.79
C SER A 75 -2.25 -5.68 5.35
N PRO A 76 -2.14 -6.69 4.47
CA PRO A 76 -2.76 -6.65 3.16
C PRO A 76 -4.28 -6.88 3.23
N PHE A 77 -4.80 -7.26 4.40
CA PHE A 77 -6.21 -7.48 4.65
C PHE A 77 -6.81 -6.31 5.42
N ASP A 78 -8.12 -6.17 5.32
CA ASP A 78 -8.85 -5.21 6.13
C ASP A 78 -8.95 -5.74 7.57
N ASP A 79 -8.09 -5.21 8.44
CA ASP A 79 -8.05 -5.59 9.86
C ASP A 79 -9.16 -4.93 10.68
N SER A 80 -10.06 -4.14 10.05
CA SER A 80 -11.24 -3.60 10.75
C SER A 80 -12.31 -4.67 11.01
N MET A 81 -12.20 -5.84 10.37
CA MET A 81 -13.13 -6.94 10.56
C MET A 81 -12.86 -7.67 11.88
N THR A 82 -13.89 -7.73 12.73
CA THR A 82 -13.84 -8.49 13.97
C THR A 82 -13.98 -10.00 13.72
N LEU A 83 -13.50 -10.82 14.67
CA LEU A 83 -13.72 -12.27 14.62
C LEU A 83 -15.21 -12.64 14.59
N GLU A 84 -16.05 -11.89 15.32
CA GLU A 84 -17.50 -12.13 15.35
C GLU A 84 -18.14 -11.86 13.99
N SER A 85 -17.85 -10.71 13.37
CA SER A 85 -18.36 -10.39 12.03
C SER A 85 -17.90 -11.40 10.99
N PHE A 86 -16.66 -11.88 11.09
CA PHE A 86 -16.14 -12.92 10.21
C PHE A 86 -16.88 -14.26 10.38
N GLN A 87 -17.17 -14.66 11.62
CA GLN A 87 -17.95 -15.87 11.89
C GLN A 87 -19.36 -15.80 11.31
N GLN A 88 -20.01 -14.63 11.38
CA GLN A 88 -21.32 -14.41 10.78
C GLN A 88 -21.26 -14.55 9.24
N GLU A 89 -20.24 -13.99 8.59
CA GLU A 89 -20.04 -14.12 7.14
C GLU A 89 -19.87 -15.59 6.73
N ILE A 90 -19.11 -16.38 7.49
CA ILE A 90 -18.97 -17.83 7.25
C ILE A 90 -20.31 -18.56 7.38
N ILE A 91 -21.10 -18.24 8.40
CA ILE A 91 -22.42 -18.86 8.60
C ILE A 91 -23.35 -18.55 7.42
N GLN A 92 -23.38 -17.28 7.00
CA GLN A 92 -24.20 -16.85 5.87
C GLN A 92 -23.76 -17.54 4.57
N ALA A 93 -22.47 -17.57 4.27
CA ALA A 93 -21.94 -18.23 3.07
C ALA A 93 -22.25 -19.74 3.05
N LYS A 94 -22.22 -20.41 4.21
CA LYS A 94 -22.64 -21.82 4.33
C LYS A 94 -24.11 -22.00 4.03
N TYR A 95 -24.97 -21.13 4.56
CA TYR A 95 -26.41 -21.17 4.28
C TYR A 95 -26.69 -21.00 2.78
N ASP A 96 -26.07 -20.01 2.13
CA ASP A 96 -26.25 -19.75 0.70
C ASP A 96 -25.79 -20.94 -0.17
N LEU A 97 -24.70 -21.61 0.23
CA LEU A 97 -24.21 -22.83 -0.41
C LEU A 97 -25.20 -24.00 -0.28
N GLU A 98 -25.91 -24.11 0.85
CA GLU A 98 -26.91 -25.16 1.06
C GLU A 98 -28.19 -24.89 0.25
N GLN A 99 -28.62 -23.62 0.14
CA GLN A 99 -29.80 -23.26 -0.66
C GLN A 99 -29.55 -23.42 -2.17
N SER A 100 -28.34 -23.15 -2.64
CA SER A 100 -27.97 -23.31 -4.06
C SER A 100 -27.78 -24.77 -4.50
N LYS A 101 -27.80 -25.73 -3.56
CA LYS A 101 -27.77 -27.18 -3.85
C LYS A 101 -29.16 -27.83 -3.91
N LYS A 102 -30.24 -27.07 -3.68
CA LYS A 102 -31.63 -27.50 -3.87
C LYS A 102 -32.14 -27.13 -5.26
#